data_AF-A0A5P3ADD0-F1
#
_entry.id   AF-A0A5P3ADD0-F1
#
_cell.length_a   1.000
_cell.length_b   1.000
_cell.length_c   1.000
_cell.angle_alpha   90.00
_cell.angle_beta   90.00
_cell.angle_gamma   90.00
#
_symmetry.space_group_name_H-M   'P 1'
#
loop_
_entity.id
_entity.type
_entity.pdbx_description
1 polymer ?
#
loop_
_entity_poly.entity_id
_entity_poly.type
_entity_poly.pdbx_seq_one_letter_code
_entity_poly.pdbx_strand_id
1 'polypeptide(L)'
;MIICHCQSITDRDIRAAVDWMRAADEDTLITPGKVYRALGKKADCGGCLPLFLDTMHQCDTFVIPMQRRVERREKSKEVSDEGRRKGYRVP
;
A
#
# COMPACT_ATOMS: atom_id res chain seq x y z
N MET A 1 13.59 -10.95 -9.71
CA MET A 1 12.46 -11.12 -10.65
C MET A 1 11.72 -9.79 -10.85
N ILE A 2 11.36 -9.44 -12.09
CA ILE A 2 10.52 -8.27 -12.36
C ILE A 2 9.06 -8.58 -11.97
N ILE A 3 8.45 -7.68 -11.19
CA ILE A 3 7.07 -7.81 -10.70
C ILE A 3 6.14 -6.86 -11.45
N CYS A 4 6.54 -5.60 -11.63
CA CYS A 4 5.80 -4.62 -12.43
C CYS A 4 6.59 -4.25 -13.68
N HIS A 5 6.08 -4.62 -14.86
CA HIS A 5 6.69 -4.21 -16.11
C HIS A 5 6.57 -2.70 -16.36
N CYS A 6 5.37 -2.11 -16.22
CA CYS A 6 5.14 -0.68 -16.56
C CYS A 6 6.08 0.27 -15.81
N GLN A 7 6.39 -0.08 -14.57
CA GLN A 7 7.20 0.76 -13.68
C GLN A 7 8.60 0.18 -13.44
N SER A 8 8.97 -0.93 -14.10
CA SER A 8 10.23 -1.65 -13.87
C SER A 8 10.52 -1.85 -12.37
N ILE A 9 9.59 -2.48 -11.66
CA ILE A 9 9.74 -2.80 -10.22
C ILE A 9 10.08 -4.27 -10.09
N THR A 10 11.14 -4.56 -9.36
CA THR A 10 11.58 -5.91 -9.04
C THR A 10 11.12 -6.37 -7.66
N ASP A 11 11.22 -7.66 -7.40
CA ASP A 11 10.99 -8.24 -6.08
C ASP A 11 11.94 -7.64 -5.04
N ARG A 12 13.20 -7.37 -5.41
CA ARG A 12 14.18 -6.72 -4.53
C ARG A 12 13.73 -5.31 -4.13
N ASP A 13 13.18 -4.54 -5.07
CA ASP A 13 12.67 -3.19 -4.79
C ASP A 13 11.51 -3.24 -3.78
N ILE A 14 10.60 -4.21 -3.94
CA ILE A 14 9.47 -4.40 -3.02
C ILE A 14 9.97 -4.76 -1.62
N ARG A 15 10.86 -5.75 -1.49
CA ARG A 15 11.41 -6.16 -0.19
C ARG A 15 12.14 -5.02 0.50
N ALA A 16 13.03 -4.33 -0.20
CA ALA A 16 13.76 -3.18 0.35
C ALA A 16 12.82 -2.05 0.82
N ALA A 17 11.76 -1.77 0.06
CA ALA A 17 10.78 -0.76 0.45
C ALA A 17 9.95 -1.19 1.67
N VAL A 18 9.56 -2.46 1.76
CA VAL A 18 8.83 -3.01 2.91
C VAL A 18 9.70 -2.95 4.17
N ASP A 19 10.95 -3.41 4.08
CA ASP A 19 11.89 -3.41 5.21
C ASP A 19 12.20 -1.98 5.68
N TRP A 20 12.42 -1.05 4.75
CA TRP A 20 12.61 0.36 5.10
C TRP A 20 11.38 0.96 5.79
N MET A 21 10.17 0.72 5.26
CA MET A 21 8.93 1.20 5.89
C MET A 21 8.75 0.62 7.29
N ARG A 22 9.08 -0.66 7.49
CA ARG A 22 8.95 -1.34 8.77
C ARG A 22 9.99 -0.87 9.79
N ALA A 23 11.21 -0.61 9.35
CA ALA A 23 12.25 -0.03 10.19
C ALA A 23 11.95 1.43 10.57
N ALA A 24 11.28 2.18 9.70
CA ALA A 24 10.88 3.56 9.97
C ALA A 24 9.66 3.65 10.90
N ASP A 25 8.71 2.73 10.79
CA ASP A 25 7.49 2.68 11.59
C ASP A 25 6.97 1.23 11.68
N GLU A 26 7.16 0.62 12.85
CA GLU A 26 6.76 -0.76 13.13
C GLU A 26 5.24 -0.97 13.10
N ASP A 27 4.44 0.09 13.16
CA ASP A 27 2.98 0.02 13.17
C ASP A 27 2.37 0.43 11.84
N THR A 28 3.18 0.82 10.87
CA THR A 28 2.66 1.32 9.60
C THR A 28 1.96 0.20 8.85
N LEU A 29 0.72 0.46 8.43
CA LEU A 29 0.04 -0.38 7.46
C LEU A 29 0.73 -0.19 6.10
N ILE A 30 1.45 -1.21 5.64
CA ILE A 30 2.11 -1.23 4.33
C ILE A 30 1.09 -1.72 3.29
N THR A 31 0.91 -0.95 2.22
CA THR A 31 0.03 -1.29 1.09
C THR A 31 0.80 -1.14 -0.22
N PRO A 32 0.39 -1.81 -1.32
CA PRO A 32 1.04 -1.62 -2.61
C PRO A 32 1.16 -0.14 -2.99
N GLY A 33 0.11 0.64 -2.74
CA GLY A 33 0.12 2.08 -2.98
C GLY A 33 1.20 2.84 -2.19
N LYS A 34 1.47 2.46 -0.94
CA LYS A 34 2.60 3.01 -0.17
C LYS A 34 3.95 2.57 -0.74
N VAL A 35 4.09 1.30 -1.15
CA VAL A 35 5.31 0.80 -1.78
C VAL A 35 5.61 1.58 -3.07
N TYR A 36 4.61 1.77 -3.95
CA TYR A 36 4.76 2.61 -5.14
C TYR A 36 5.26 4.01 -4.80
N ARG A 37 4.63 4.67 -3.81
CA ARG A 37 5.03 6.01 -3.36
C ARG A 37 6.44 6.06 -2.78
N ALA A 38 6.82 5.07 -1.97
CA ALA A 38 8.16 4.97 -1.39
C ALA A 38 9.24 4.81 -2.47
N LEU A 39 8.93 4.11 -3.56
CA LEU A 39 9.79 3.97 -4.73
C LEU A 39 9.76 5.20 -5.66
N GLY A 40 8.97 6.23 -5.36
CA GLY A 40 8.79 7.41 -6.23
C GLY A 40 8.02 7.11 -7.52
N LYS A 41 7.21 6.04 -7.54
CA LYS A 41 6.50 5.54 -8.73
C LYS A 41 4.98 5.63 -8.56
N LYS A 42 4.25 5.57 -9.67
CA LYS A 42 2.79 5.48 -9.69
C LYS A 42 2.36 4.25 -10.48
N ALA A 43 1.33 3.55 -10.01
CA ALA A 43 0.75 2.44 -10.75
C ALA A 43 0.14 2.92 -12.07
N ASP A 44 0.43 2.21 -13.15
CA ASP A 44 -0.02 2.53 -14.51
C ASP A 44 -1.22 1.66 -14.93
N CYS A 45 -1.01 0.34 -15.09
CA CYS A 45 -2.07 -0.60 -15.50
C CYS A 45 -2.65 -1.45 -14.35
N GLY A 46 -1.92 -1.61 -13.23
CA GLY A 46 -2.32 -2.44 -12.10
C GLY A 46 -2.28 -3.96 -12.31
N GLY A 47 -1.93 -4.46 -13.51
CA GLY A 47 -1.95 -5.90 -13.82
C GLY A 47 -1.00 -6.77 -12.99
N CYS A 48 0.02 -6.17 -12.40
CA CYS A 48 0.96 -6.87 -11.50
C CYS A 48 0.46 -7.06 -10.08
N LEU A 49 -0.69 -6.49 -9.69
CA LEU A 49 -1.14 -6.44 -8.29
C LEU A 49 -1.18 -7.81 -7.59
N PRO A 50 -1.67 -8.92 -8.20
CA PRO A 50 -1.65 -10.23 -7.54
C PRO A 50 -0.22 -10.66 -7.16
N LEU A 51 0.69 -10.65 -8.14
CA LEU A 51 2.09 -11.01 -7.93
C LEU A 51 2.81 -10.05 -6.97
N PHE A 52 2.44 -8.76 -7.00
CA PHE A 52 2.95 -7.75 -6.09
C PHE A 52 2.57 -8.05 -4.65
N LEU A 53 1.30 -8.40 -4.41
CA LEU A 53 0.81 -8.79 -3.09
C LEU A 53 1.47 -10.08 -2.62
N ASP A 54 1.59 -11.09 -3.48
CA ASP A 54 2.28 -12.34 -3.15
C ASP A 54 3.73 -12.08 -2.73
N THR A 55 4.43 -11.18 -3.44
CA THR A 55 5.80 -10.77 -3.10
C THR A 55 5.85 -10.06 -1.74
N MET A 56 4.87 -9.21 -1.43
CA MET A 56 4.77 -8.57 -0.11
C MET A 56 4.49 -9.60 1.01
N HIS A 57 3.61 -10.57 0.78
CA HIS A 57 3.30 -11.63 1.74
C HIS A 57 4.47 -12.55 2.05
N GLN A 58 5.43 -12.67 1.13
CA GLN A 58 6.68 -13.42 1.34
C GLN A 58 7.73 -12.65 2.14
N CYS A 59 7.48 -11.38 2.49
CA CYS A 59 8.38 -10.62 3.37
C CYS A 59 8.04 -10.96 4.84
N ASP A 60 9.01 -11.47 5.60
CA ASP A 60 8.81 -11.80 7.02
C ASP A 60 8.40 -10.57 7.85
N THR A 61 8.80 -9.38 7.41
CA THR A 61 8.49 -8.07 8.03
C THR A 61 7.08 -7.55 7.71
N PHE A 62 6.35 -8.20 6.79
CA PHE A 62 5.00 -7.82 6.39
C PHE A 62 3.94 -8.36 7.37
N VAL A 63 4.00 -7.90 8.61
CA VAL A 63 3.00 -8.21 9.63
C VAL A 63 1.94 -7.12 9.62
N ILE A 64 0.67 -7.50 9.49
CA ILE A 64 -0.45 -6.56 9.61
C ILE A 64 -0.74 -6.36 11.11
N PRO A 65 -0.51 -5.17 11.68
CA PRO A 65 -0.84 -4.92 13.08
C PRO A 65 -2.36 -4.96 13.25
N MET A 66 -2.87 -6.00 13.93
CA MET A 66 -4.30 -6.18 14.17
C MET A 66 -4.89 -5.15 15.16
N GLN A 67 -4.03 -4.39 15.85
CA GLN A 67 -4.37 -3.73 17.12
C GLN A 67 -5.12 -2.39 16.96
N ARG A 68 -5.18 -1.78 15.77
CA ARG A 68 -5.73 -0.40 15.62
C ARG A 68 -6.84 -0.21 14.60
N ARG A 69 -7.74 -1.18 14.44
CA ARG A 69 -9.08 -0.90 13.88
C ARG A 69 -9.91 0.04 14.77
N VAL A 70 -9.57 0.16 16.05
CA VAL A 70 -10.35 0.94 17.03
C VAL A 70 -9.95 2.42 17.06
N GLU A 71 -8.65 2.74 17.13
CA GLU A 71 -8.19 4.14 17.31
C GLU A 71 -8.49 5.07 16.13
N ARG A 72 -8.45 4.57 14.88
CA ARG A 72 -8.75 5.41 13.70
C ARG A 72 -10.21 5.84 13.64
N ARG A 73 -11.13 5.08 14.26
CA ARG A 73 -12.56 5.42 14.31
C ARG A 73 -12.83 6.64 15.19
N GLU A 74 -11.93 6.95 16.13
CA GLU A 74 -12.04 8.13 16.99
C GLU A 74 -11.41 9.37 16.34
N LYS A 75 -10.23 9.23 15.71
CA LYS A 75 -9.56 10.36 15.03
C LYS A 75 -10.20 10.79 13.71
N SER A 76 -11.00 9.95 13.05
CA SER A 76 -11.64 10.28 11.76
C SER A 76 -12.99 10.98 11.87
N LYS A 77 -13.45 11.38 13.06
CA LYS A 77 -14.70 12.16 13.20
C LYS A 77 -14.53 13.65 12.89
N GLU A 78 -13.29 14.14 12.76
CA GLU A 78 -12.99 15.54 12.43
C GLU A 78 -12.11 15.65 11.17
N VAL A 79 -12.55 15.08 10.05
CA VAL A 79 -12.17 15.59 8.73
C VAL A 79 -13.43 15.54 7.88
N SER A 80 -14.04 16.70 7.69
CA SER A 80 -15.13 16.96 6.76
C SER A 80 -14.81 16.33 5.40
N ASP A 81 -15.74 15.58 4.83
CA ASP A 81 -15.66 14.97 3.50
C ASP A 81 -15.56 16.04 2.38
N GLU A 82 -14.44 16.77 2.30
CA GLU A 82 -14.14 17.66 1.17
C GLU A 82 -13.63 16.83 0.00
N GLY A 83 -14.57 16.30 -0.80
CA GLY A 83 -14.28 15.86 -2.16
C GLY A 83 -14.64 14.42 -2.51
N ARG A 84 -15.42 13.69 -1.70
CA ARG A 84 -16.02 12.44 -2.18
C ARG A 84 -17.08 12.75 -3.23
N ARG A 85 -16.68 12.73 -4.50
CA ARG A 85 -17.62 12.85 -5.63
C ARG A 85 -18.72 11.80 -5.45
N LYS A 86 -19.97 12.25 -5.29
CA LYS A 86 -21.13 11.36 -5.33
C LYS A 86 -21.15 10.71 -6.71
N GLY A 87 -20.88 9.41 -6.75
CA GLY A 87 -21.01 8.63 -7.97
C GLY A 87 -22.48 8.52 -8.31
N TYR A 88 -22.95 9.32 -9.27
CA TYR A 88 -24.21 9.06 -9.95
C TYR A 88 -23.95 7.88 -10.87
N ARG A 89 -24.10 6.66 -10.36
CA ARG A 89 -24.18 5.47 -11.23
C ARG A 89 -25.49 5.62 -12.00
N VAL A 90 -25.41 6.09 -13.24
CA VAL A 90 -26.53 6.07 -14.18
C VAL A 90 -26.75 4.60 -14.60
N PRO A 91 -28.00 4.11 -14.70
CA PRO A 91 -28.31 2.71 -15.04
C PRO A 91 -27.69 2.22 -16.33
#